data_AF-A0A316WA64-F1
#
_entry.id   AF-A0A316WA64-F1
#
_cell.length_a   1.000
_cell.length_b   1.000
_cell.length_c   1.000
_cell.angle_alpha   90.00
_cell.angle_beta   90.00
_cell.angle_gamma   90.00
#
_symmetry.space_group_name_H-M   'P 1'
#
loop_
_entity.id
_entity.type
_entity.pdbx_description
1 polymer ?
#
loop_
_entity_poly.entity_id
_entity_poly.type
_entity_poly.pdbx_seq_one_letter_code
_entity_poly.pdbx_strand_id
1 'polypeptide(L)'
;MKRGEIYRLKKEFQKDYHKKSFNHSFVFWEDSGIDINGIMITCSDNPMYDNKRFEENHFEPGHEIGYGKSADYPESYFVPAFLLKKVKFEQLDFVGRLTQDGVDYIEKLRSELEYTDWETHMLEIKKRSGKP
;
A
#
# COMPACT_ATOMS: atom_id res chain seq x y z
N MET A 1 13.45 1.39 8.69
CA MET A 1 12.30 2.11 8.11
C MET A 1 11.46 2.66 9.25
N LYS A 2 10.64 3.69 9.02
CA LYS A 2 9.73 4.27 10.01
C LYS A 2 8.29 4.16 9.52
N ARG A 3 7.38 3.83 10.43
CA ARG A 3 5.93 3.75 10.13
C ARG A 3 5.47 5.01 9.40
N GLY A 4 4.68 4.84 8.34
CA GLY A 4 4.19 5.94 7.51
C GLY A 4 5.10 6.36 6.35
N GLU A 5 6.34 5.87 6.28
CA GLU A 5 7.20 6.08 5.10
C GLU A 5 6.69 5.27 3.90
N ILE A 6 6.72 5.85 2.71
CA ILE A 6 6.21 5.26 1.47
C ILE A 6 7.39 4.81 0.62
N TYR A 7 7.32 3.57 0.16
CA TYR A 7 8.37 2.93 -0.62
C TYR A 7 7.83 2.35 -1.92
N ARG A 8 8.73 2.22 -2.91
CA ARG A 8 8.52 1.48 -4.15
C ARG A 8 9.74 0.60 -4.43
N LEU A 9 9.54 -0.52 -5.12
CA LEU A 9 10.66 -1.33 -5.61
C LEU A 9 11.50 -0.57 -6.65
N LYS A 10 12.82 -0.61 -6.50
CA LYS A 10 13.77 -0.06 -7.48
C LYS A 10 13.63 -0.78 -8.81
N LYS A 11 13.69 -0.03 -9.91
CA LYS A 11 13.47 -0.54 -11.27
C LYS A 11 14.41 -1.69 -11.66
N GLU A 12 15.63 -1.69 -11.14
CA GLU A 12 16.62 -2.73 -11.41
C GLU A 12 16.21 -4.13 -10.91
N PHE A 13 15.39 -4.23 -9.88
CA PHE A 13 14.89 -5.51 -9.34
C PHE A 13 13.56 -5.95 -9.97
N GLN A 14 13.06 -5.27 -11.00
CA GLN A 14 11.77 -5.59 -11.62
C GLN A 14 11.63 -7.06 -12.04
N LYS A 15 12.74 -7.70 -12.45
CA LYS A 15 12.74 -9.10 -12.91
C LYS A 15 12.58 -10.11 -11.77
N ASP A 16 12.88 -9.71 -10.54
CA ASP A 16 12.86 -10.58 -9.36
C ASP A 16 11.47 -10.64 -8.72
N TYR A 17 10.55 -9.76 -9.14
CA TYR A 17 9.24 -9.59 -8.55
C TYR A 17 8.12 -9.74 -9.57
N HIS A 18 6.97 -10.23 -9.11
CA HIS A 18 5.76 -10.27 -9.93
C HIS A 18 5.35 -8.85 -10.36
N LYS A 19 5.06 -8.67 -11.66
CA LYS A 19 4.78 -7.35 -12.27
C LYS A 19 3.74 -6.51 -11.52
N LYS A 20 2.69 -7.16 -11.00
CA LYS A 20 1.67 -6.45 -10.22
C LYS A 20 2.23 -5.93 -8.89
N SER A 21 3.04 -6.71 -8.18
CA SER A 21 3.65 -6.27 -6.92
C SER A 21 4.64 -5.12 -7.14
N PHE A 22 5.43 -5.21 -8.22
CA PHE A 22 6.46 -4.24 -8.57
C PHE A 22 5.93 -2.82 -8.82
N ASN A 23 4.74 -2.69 -9.42
CA ASN A 23 4.22 -1.39 -9.86
C ASN A 23 3.58 -0.55 -8.75
N HIS A 24 3.38 -1.10 -7.55
CA HIS A 24 2.65 -0.41 -6.48
C HIS A 24 3.58 0.10 -5.38
N SER A 25 3.43 1.37 -5.04
CA SER A 25 3.99 1.93 -3.82
C SER A 25 3.23 1.41 -2.60
N PHE A 26 3.89 1.36 -1.45
CA PHE A 26 3.27 0.95 -0.20
C PHE A 26 3.78 1.79 0.97
N VAL A 27 2.91 2.00 1.95
CA VAL A 27 3.25 2.58 3.24
C VAL A 27 3.89 1.48 4.08
N PHE A 28 5.10 1.69 4.58
CA PHE A 28 5.72 0.83 5.58
C PHE A 28 4.95 0.94 6.90
N TRP A 29 4.60 -0.20 7.49
CA TRP A 29 3.90 -0.23 8.77
C TRP A 29 4.77 -0.78 9.89
N GLU A 30 5.27 -1.99 9.71
CA GLU A 30 6.14 -2.68 10.67
C GLU A 30 6.92 -3.81 10.00
N ASP A 31 7.98 -4.23 10.66
CA ASP A 31 8.77 -5.38 10.26
C ASP A 31 8.04 -6.69 10.62
N SER A 32 8.21 -7.71 9.80
CA SER A 32 7.70 -9.07 10.00
C SER A 32 8.85 -10.07 9.85
N GLY A 33 9.72 -10.13 10.85
CA GLY A 33 10.96 -10.92 10.77
C GLY A 33 11.95 -10.28 9.80
N ILE A 34 12.21 -10.96 8.68
CA ILE A 34 13.04 -10.42 7.58
C ILE A 34 12.21 -9.74 6.47
N ASP A 35 10.89 -9.88 6.54
CA ASP A 35 9.94 -9.31 5.60
C ASP A 35 9.34 -8.01 6.16
N ILE A 36 8.54 -7.32 5.34
CA ILE A 36 7.89 -6.07 5.70
C ILE A 36 6.38 -6.21 5.61
N ASN A 37 5.64 -5.73 6.61
CA ASN A 37 4.20 -5.49 6.47
C ASN A 37 3.99 -4.06 5.97
N GLY A 38 3.30 -3.94 4.83
CA GLY A 38 3.04 -2.65 4.20
C GLY A 38 1.63 -2.55 3.66
N ILE A 39 1.13 -1.33 3.61
CA ILE A 39 -0.19 -1.01 3.08
C ILE A 39 -0.05 -0.52 1.64
N MET A 40 -0.67 -1.22 0.69
CA MET A 40 -0.59 -0.86 -0.72
C MET A 40 -1.39 0.42 -1.00
N ILE A 41 -0.75 1.38 -1.68
CA ILE A 41 -1.41 2.58 -2.20
C ILE A 41 -1.89 2.29 -3.62
N THR A 42 -3.11 2.73 -3.93
CA THR A 42 -3.75 2.55 -5.25
C THR A 42 -4.55 3.78 -5.62
N CYS A 43 -4.83 3.95 -6.92
CA CYS A 43 -5.73 4.98 -7.43
C CYS A 43 -7.05 4.40 -7.95
N SER A 44 -7.33 3.14 -7.64
CA SER A 44 -8.51 2.43 -8.12
C SER A 44 -9.58 2.36 -7.05
N ASP A 45 -10.73 2.94 -7.31
CA ASP A 45 -11.94 2.84 -6.49
C ASP A 45 -12.84 1.72 -7.02
N ASN A 46 -12.42 0.47 -6.79
CA ASN A 46 -13.23 -0.68 -7.17
C ASN A 46 -13.91 -1.23 -5.90
N PRO A 47 -15.26 -1.20 -5.83
CA PRO A 47 -16.03 -1.66 -4.68
C PRO A 47 -15.73 -3.09 -4.23
N MET A 48 -15.20 -3.93 -5.13
CA MET A 48 -14.81 -5.30 -4.80
C MET A 48 -13.68 -5.39 -3.77
N TYR A 49 -12.80 -4.38 -3.71
CA TYR A 49 -11.64 -4.36 -2.81
C TYR A 49 -11.89 -3.59 -1.51
N ASP A 50 -13.04 -2.89 -1.39
CA ASP A 50 -13.35 -2.00 -0.26
C ASP A 50 -12.18 -1.07 0.12
N ASN A 51 -11.52 -0.54 -0.92
CA ASN A 51 -10.36 0.35 -0.74
C ASN A 51 -10.76 1.59 0.06
N LYS A 52 -9.94 1.94 1.05
CA LYS A 52 -10.18 3.10 1.91
C LYS A 52 -9.51 4.32 1.30
N ARG A 53 -10.27 5.40 1.18
CA ARG A 53 -9.82 6.64 0.56
C ARG A 53 -8.91 7.41 1.52
N PHE A 54 -7.80 7.92 1.03
CA PHE A 54 -7.02 8.93 1.76
C PHE A 54 -7.60 10.34 1.54
N GLU A 55 -7.17 11.28 2.37
CA GLU A 55 -7.34 12.72 2.17
C GLU A 55 -6.00 13.35 1.82
N GLU A 56 -6.00 14.56 1.26
CA GLU A 56 -4.77 15.25 0.83
C GLU A 56 -3.82 15.51 2.00
N ASN A 57 -4.36 15.94 3.15
CA ASN A 57 -3.62 16.17 4.39
C ASN A 57 -3.00 14.91 5.00
N HIS A 58 -3.33 13.71 4.51
CA HIS A 58 -2.70 12.46 4.95
C HIS A 58 -1.29 12.28 4.35
N PHE A 59 -0.90 13.04 3.32
CA PHE A 59 0.40 12.95 2.68
C PHE A 59 1.27 14.17 2.99
N GLU A 60 2.56 13.96 3.26
CA GLU A 60 3.50 15.08 3.31
C GLU A 60 3.69 15.66 1.89
N PRO A 61 3.74 17.00 1.75
CA PRO A 61 3.99 17.64 0.47
C PRO A 61 5.46 17.49 0.04
N GLY A 62 5.73 17.62 -1.26
CA GLY A 62 7.10 17.71 -1.81
C GLY A 62 7.77 16.37 -2.12
N HIS A 63 7.07 15.26 -2.01
CA HIS A 63 7.56 13.91 -2.34
C HIS A 63 7.08 13.41 -3.71
N GLU A 64 7.68 12.33 -4.23
CA GLU A 64 7.26 11.73 -5.52
C GLU A 64 5.83 11.16 -5.45
N ILE A 65 5.45 10.57 -4.32
CA ILE A 65 4.12 10.03 -4.07
C ILE A 65 3.38 10.93 -3.07
N GLY A 66 2.23 11.43 -3.51
CA GLY A 66 1.28 12.19 -2.69
C GLY A 66 -0.17 11.77 -2.97
N TYR A 67 -1.10 12.66 -2.62
CA TYR A 67 -2.52 12.48 -2.91
C TYR A 67 -2.82 12.75 -4.38
N GLY A 68 -3.47 11.81 -5.07
CA GLY A 68 -3.75 11.90 -6.49
C GLY A 68 -2.49 11.76 -7.34
N LYS A 69 -2.53 10.87 -8.35
CA LYS A 69 -1.38 10.62 -9.23
C LYS A 69 -1.39 11.51 -10.48
N SER A 70 -2.58 11.85 -10.98
CA SER A 70 -2.78 12.67 -12.17
C SER A 70 -4.22 13.20 -12.21
N ALA A 71 -4.55 14.04 -13.19
CA ALA A 71 -5.92 14.50 -13.42
C ALA A 71 -6.91 13.33 -13.64
N ASP A 72 -6.45 12.24 -14.24
CA ASP A 72 -7.25 11.02 -14.46
C ASP A 72 -7.37 10.15 -13.20
N TYR A 73 -6.51 10.37 -12.22
CA TYR A 73 -6.45 9.66 -10.95
C TYR A 73 -6.32 10.67 -9.79
N PRO A 74 -7.36 11.50 -9.57
CA PRO A 74 -7.29 12.62 -8.63
C PRO A 74 -7.32 12.17 -7.17
N GLU A 75 -7.67 10.90 -6.91
CA GLU A 75 -7.83 10.36 -5.57
C GLU A 75 -6.84 9.21 -5.32
N SER A 76 -6.32 9.16 -4.08
CA SER A 76 -5.49 8.07 -3.59
C SER A 76 -6.26 7.25 -2.56
N TYR A 77 -6.09 5.94 -2.63
CA TYR A 77 -6.71 4.95 -1.75
C TYR A 77 -5.64 4.00 -1.21
N PHE A 78 -6.01 3.22 -0.20
CA PHE A 78 -5.28 2.04 0.20
C PHE A 78 -6.15 0.80 0.29
N VAL A 79 -5.50 -0.34 0.09
CA VAL A 79 -6.12 -1.65 0.31
C VAL A 79 -6.25 -1.88 1.82
N PRO A 80 -7.42 -2.28 2.34
CA PRO A 80 -7.66 -2.46 3.78
C PRO A 80 -6.99 -3.73 4.33
N ALA A 81 -5.68 -3.87 4.14
CA ALA A 81 -4.89 -4.99 4.60
C ALA A 81 -3.43 -4.60 4.82
N PHE A 82 -2.82 -5.17 5.86
CA PHE A 82 -1.38 -5.19 6.02
C PHE A 82 -0.82 -6.31 5.16
N LEU A 83 -0.31 -5.93 3.98
CA LEU A 83 0.21 -6.88 3.02
C LEU A 83 1.66 -7.23 3.33
N LEU A 84 1.92 -8.51 3.56
CA LEU A 84 3.27 -9.04 3.67
C LEU A 84 4.01 -8.85 2.35
N LYS A 85 5.12 -8.11 2.42
CA LYS A 85 6.05 -7.83 1.32
C LYS A 85 7.34 -8.60 1.58
N LYS A 86 7.57 -9.65 0.80
CA LYS A 86 8.83 -10.38 0.76
C LYS A 86 9.88 -9.60 -0.04
N VAL A 87 10.31 -8.46 0.49
CA VAL A 87 11.24 -7.53 -0.19
C VAL A 87 12.39 -7.14 0.74
N LYS A 88 13.58 -6.92 0.17
CA LYS A 88 14.73 -6.43 0.94
C LYS A 88 14.77 -4.90 0.96
N PHE A 89 15.16 -4.31 2.09
CA PHE A 89 15.26 -2.86 2.24
C PHE A 89 16.15 -2.20 1.17
N GLU A 90 17.29 -2.80 0.84
CA GLU A 90 18.22 -2.31 -0.18
C GLU A 90 17.63 -2.20 -1.59
N GLN A 91 16.50 -2.86 -1.83
CA GLN A 91 15.78 -2.90 -3.11
C GLN A 91 14.65 -1.88 -3.20
N LEU A 92 14.49 -1.02 -2.18
CA LEU A 92 13.42 -0.04 -2.10
C LEU A 92 13.94 1.38 -2.31
N ASP A 93 13.16 2.18 -3.03
CA ASP A 93 13.28 3.63 -3.08
C ASP A 93 12.29 4.25 -2.10
N PHE A 94 12.76 5.18 -1.27
CA PHE A 94 11.89 6.07 -0.52
C PHE A 94 11.27 7.08 -1.50
N VAL A 95 9.94 7.17 -1.52
CA VAL A 95 9.21 7.98 -2.50
C VAL A 95 8.19 8.92 -1.86
N GLY A 96 8.00 8.85 -0.54
CA GLY A 96 7.18 9.82 0.19
C GLY A 96 6.91 9.40 1.62
N ARG A 97 6.05 10.14 2.30
CA ARG A 97 5.66 9.89 3.69
C ARG A 97 4.23 10.37 3.95
N LEU A 98 3.52 9.64 4.80
CA LEU A 98 2.27 10.10 5.38
C LEU A 98 2.52 11.10 6.52
N THR A 99 1.64 12.08 6.68
CA THR A 99 1.59 12.90 7.89
C THR A 99 1.15 12.05 9.09
N GLN A 100 1.25 12.62 10.30
CA GLN A 100 0.72 11.95 11.48
C GLN A 100 -0.79 11.68 11.36
N ASP A 101 -1.55 12.61 10.79
CA ASP A 101 -2.99 12.43 10.52
C ASP A 101 -3.24 11.20 9.62
N GLY A 102 -2.43 11.03 8.58
CA GLY A 102 -2.52 9.87 7.69
C GLY A 102 -2.18 8.55 8.39
N VAL A 103 -1.19 8.55 9.28
CA VAL A 103 -0.86 7.37 10.10
C VAL A 103 -1.98 7.06 11.08
N ASP A 104 -2.51 8.06 11.78
CA ASP A 104 -3.59 7.91 12.75
C ASP A 104 -4.88 7.43 12.08
N TYR A 105 -5.15 7.88 10.85
CA TYR A 105 -6.28 7.40 10.06
C TYR A 105 -6.20 5.90 9.79
N ILE A 106 -5.04 5.39 9.37
CA ILE A 106 -4.83 3.96 9.18
C ILE A 106 -4.94 3.21 10.52
N GLU A 107 -4.34 3.73 11.59
CA GLU A 107 -4.35 3.06 12.90
C GLU A 107 -5.79 2.97 13.46
N LYS A 108 -6.64 3.96 13.24
CA LYS A 108 -8.08 3.91 13.59
C LYS A 108 -8.81 2.76 12.90
N LEU A 109 -8.41 2.43 11.68
CA LEU A 109 -8.99 1.35 10.89
C LEU A 109 -8.35 0.00 11.17
N ARG A 110 -7.34 -0.09 12.05
CA ARG A 110 -6.52 -1.30 12.26
C ARG A 110 -7.32 -2.56 12.55
N SER A 111 -8.42 -2.46 13.29
CA SER A 111 -9.29 -3.62 13.58
C SER A 111 -9.99 -4.19 12.33
N GLU A 112 -10.07 -3.41 11.26
CA GLU A 112 -10.62 -3.80 9.96
C GLU A 112 -9.53 -4.31 9.00
N LEU A 113 -8.24 -4.14 9.34
CA LEU A 113 -7.11 -4.48 8.48
C LEU A 113 -6.61 -5.89 8.80
N GLU A 114 -6.78 -6.81 7.85
CA GLU A 114 -6.22 -8.15 7.96
C GLU A 114 -4.71 -8.15 7.65
N TYR A 115 -3.94 -8.92 8.41
CA TYR A 115 -2.54 -9.25 8.08
C TYR A 115 -2.53 -10.44 7.14
N THR A 116 -2.06 -10.24 5.91
CA THR A 116 -2.14 -11.26 4.86
C THR A 116 -1.11 -10.99 3.77
N ASP A 117 -0.95 -11.90 2.81
CA ASP A 117 -0.22 -11.60 1.57
C ASP A 117 -1.20 -11.25 0.44
N TRP A 118 -0.66 -10.75 -0.68
CA TRP A 118 -1.50 -10.34 -1.80
C TRP A 118 -2.31 -11.49 -2.43
N GLU A 119 -1.73 -12.70 -2.48
CA GLU A 119 -2.37 -13.84 -3.11
C GLU A 119 -3.55 -14.32 -2.28
N THR A 120 -3.35 -14.45 -0.97
CA THR A 120 -4.34 -14.81 0.02
C THR A 120 -5.45 -13.76 0.08
N HIS A 121 -5.11 -12.47 0.13
CA HIS A 121 -6.09 -11.38 0.08
C HIS A 121 -6.99 -11.46 -1.16
N MET A 122 -6.40 -11.69 -2.33
CA MET A 122 -7.15 -11.84 -3.58
C MET A 122 -8.04 -13.08 -3.60
N LEU A 123 -7.61 -14.20 -3.00
CA LEU A 123 -8.43 -15.40 -2.86
C LEU A 123 -9.65 -15.16 -1.98
N GLU A 124 -9.48 -14.48 -0.84
CA GLU A 124 -10.59 -14.15 0.07
C GLU A 124 -11.59 -13.20 -0.57
N ILE A 125 -11.13 -12.20 -1.32
CA ILE A 125 -12.01 -11.31 -2.08
C ILE A 125 -12.82 -12.06 -3.12
N LYS A 126 -12.20 -12.99 -3.87
CA LYS A 126 -12.92 -13.82 -4.83
C LYS A 126 -14.02 -14.65 -4.16
N LYS A 127 -13.70 -15.32 -3.04
CA LYS A 127 -14.68 -16.09 -2.26
C LYS A 127 -15.87 -15.22 -1.82
N ARG A 128 -15.60 -14.02 -1.28
CA ARG A 128 -16.65 -13.06 -0.85
C ARG A 128 -17.49 -12.54 -2.02
N SER A 129 -16.90 -12.37 -3.20
CA SER A 129 -17.58 -11.86 -4.39
C SER A 129 -18.50 -12.86 -5.10
N GLY A 130 -18.52 -14.14 -4.66
CA GLY A 130 -19.36 -15.18 -5.25
C GLY A 130 -19.02 -15.53 -6.70
N LYS A 131 -17.87 -15.09 -7.22
CA LYS A 131 -17.39 -15.46 -8.55
C LYS A 131 -16.37 -16.60 -8.43
N PRO A 132 -16.54 -17.70 -9.20
CA PRO A 132 -15.60 -18.81 -9.22
C PRO A 132 -14.19 -18.39 -9.66
#